data_AF-A0A920AE72-F1
#
_entry.id   AF-A0A920AE72-F1
#
_cell.length_a   1.000
_cell.length_b   1.000
_cell.length_c   1.000
_cell.angle_alpha   90.00
_cell.angle_beta   90.00
_cell.angle_gamma   90.00
#
_symmetry.space_group_name_H-M   'P 1'
#
loop_
_entity.id
_entity.type
_entity.pdbx_description
1 polymer ?
#
loop_
_entity_poly.entity_id
_entity_poly.type
_entity_poly.pdbx_seq_one_letter_code
_entity_poly.pdbx_strand_id
1 'polypeptide(L)'
;MVGGLYEQGDIRRDKGFTIFYIGINIGAFLSSLIVGYVGEVHGWHYGFGLAGIGMLLGQLVYMVGQKHLTHVGNLLTKTENPEEKKSITNHLQKLK
;
A
#
# COMPACT_ATOMS: atom_id res chain seq x y z
N MET A 1 -2.78 -0.63 5.38
CA MET A 1 -3.05 -1.64 4.32
C MET A 1 -4.30 -1.25 3.55
N VAL A 2 -4.47 -1.66 2.29
CA VAL A 2 -5.60 -1.25 1.41
C VAL A 2 -6.98 -1.42 2.05
N GLY A 3 -7.15 -2.45 2.91
CA GLY A 3 -8.39 -2.67 3.65
C GLY A 3 -8.78 -1.59 4.66
N GLY A 4 -7.84 -0.73 5.07
CA GLY A 4 -8.13 0.39 5.96
C GLY A 4 -8.69 1.63 5.25
N LEU A 5 -8.83 1.59 3.91
CA LEU A 5 -9.55 2.61 3.14
C LEU A 5 -11.07 2.44 3.23
N TYR A 6 -11.55 1.33 3.77
CA TYR A 6 -12.96 0.98 3.83
C TYR A 6 -13.37 0.68 5.28
N GLU A 7 -14.60 1.04 5.63
CA GLU A 7 -15.19 0.71 6.93
C GLU A 7 -15.39 -0.81 7.09
N GLN A 8 -15.51 -1.29 8.33
CA GLN A 8 -15.82 -2.69 8.58
C GLN A 8 -17.22 -3.03 8.08
N GLY A 9 -17.33 -4.05 7.23
CA GLY A 9 -18.60 -4.48 6.60
C GLY A 9 -18.89 -3.87 5.24
N ASP A 10 -18.04 -2.98 4.71
CA ASP A 10 -18.24 -2.41 3.37
C ASP A 10 -17.85 -3.43 2.26
N ILE A 11 -18.81 -3.79 1.43
CA ILE A 11 -18.63 -4.71 0.27
C ILE A 11 -17.60 -4.20 -0.75
N ARG A 12 -17.32 -2.89 -0.78
CA ARG A 12 -16.31 -2.30 -1.68
C ARG A 12 -14.89 -2.68 -1.26
N ARG A 13 -14.69 -3.06 0.01
CA ARG A 13 -13.40 -3.53 0.52
C ARG A 13 -12.91 -4.74 -0.27
N ASP A 14 -13.75 -5.75 -0.42
CA ASP A 14 -13.39 -6.99 -1.09
C ASP A 14 -13.08 -6.76 -2.58
N LYS A 15 -13.92 -5.96 -3.25
CA LYS A 15 -13.67 -5.54 -4.65
C LYS A 15 -12.36 -4.76 -4.80
N GLY A 16 -12.06 -3.88 -3.85
CA GLY A 16 -10.80 -3.13 -3.79
C GLY A 16 -9.58 -4.06 -3.67
N PHE A 17 -9.67 -5.09 -2.81
CA PHE A 17 -8.63 -6.12 -2.71
C PHE A 17 -8.48 -6.92 -4.00
N THR A 18 -9.58 -7.30 -4.66
CA THR A 18 -9.52 -8.01 -5.95
C THR A 18 -8.75 -7.19 -7.00
N ILE A 19 -9.07 -5.91 -7.16
CA ILE A 19 -8.39 -5.03 -8.11
C ILE A 19 -6.90 -4.89 -7.75
N PHE A 20 -6.59 -4.73 -6.46
CA PHE A 20 -5.22 -4.66 -5.98
C PHE A 20 -4.41 -5.93 -6.35
N TYR A 21 -4.97 -7.12 -6.15
CA TYR A 21 -4.33 -8.38 -6.51
C TYR A 21 -4.17 -8.57 -8.02
N ILE A 22 -5.16 -8.17 -8.82
CA ILE A 22 -5.04 -8.20 -10.27
C ILE A 22 -3.87 -7.31 -10.72
N GLY A 23 -3.75 -6.11 -10.14
CA GLY A 23 -2.61 -5.22 -10.40
C GLY A 23 -1.25 -5.85 -10.10
N ILE A 24 -1.12 -6.57 -8.98
CA ILE A 24 0.13 -7.26 -8.62
C ILE A 24 0.48 -8.35 -9.66
N ASN A 25 -0.49 -9.20 -10.01
CA ASN A 25 -0.23 -10.30 -10.95
C ASN A 25 0.11 -9.78 -12.35
N ILE A 26 -0.62 -8.77 -12.83
CA ILE A 26 -0.33 -8.13 -14.13
C ILE A 26 1.04 -7.46 -14.09
N GLY A 27 1.36 -6.74 -13.02
CA GLY A 27 2.65 -6.09 -12.84
C GLY A 27 3.80 -7.09 -12.86
N ALA A 28 3.69 -8.20 -12.14
CA ALA A 28 4.70 -9.26 -12.09
C ALA A 28 4.89 -9.96 -13.46
N PHE A 29 3.80 -10.17 -14.18
CA PHE A 29 3.84 -10.75 -15.52
C PHE A 29 4.55 -9.83 -16.51
N LEU A 30 4.14 -8.56 -16.57
CA LEU A 30 4.72 -7.58 -17.48
C LEU A 30 6.18 -7.26 -17.13
N SER A 31 6.52 -7.13 -15.85
CA SER A 31 7.90 -6.85 -15.44
C SER A 31 8.84 -7.98 -15.84
N SER A 32 8.44 -9.24 -15.63
CA SER A 32 9.24 -10.41 -16.01
C SER A 32 9.49 -10.47 -17.52
N LEU A 33 8.45 -10.19 -18.32
CA LEU A 33 8.58 -10.16 -19.79
C LEU A 33 9.49 -9.02 -20.27
N ILE A 34 9.25 -7.80 -19.79
CA ILE A 34 9.97 -6.62 -20.27
C ILE A 34 11.44 -6.67 -19.80
N VAL A 35 11.69 -6.99 -18.54
CA VAL A 35 13.06 -7.08 -18.00
C VAL A 35 13.81 -8.24 -18.66
N GLY A 36 13.17 -9.39 -18.84
CA GLY A 36 13.77 -10.53 -19.54
C GLY A 36 14.12 -10.20 -20.99
N TYR A 37 13.21 -9.56 -21.72
CA TYR A 37 13.44 -9.14 -23.11
C TYR A 37 14.58 -8.13 -23.23
N VAL A 38 14.56 -7.08 -22.42
CA VAL A 38 15.63 -6.05 -22.44
C VAL A 38 16.96 -6.64 -21.98
N GLY A 39 16.93 -7.54 -20.99
CA GLY A 39 18.11 -8.26 -20.51
C GLY A 39 18.78 -9.08 -21.61
N GLU A 40 17.99 -9.82 -22.41
CA GLU A 40 18.51 -10.65 -23.49
C GLU A 40 19.00 -9.84 -24.69
N VAL A 41 18.25 -8.80 -25.10
CA VAL A 41 18.54 -8.05 -26.34
C VAL A 41 19.58 -6.94 -26.12
N HIS A 42 19.53 -6.24 -24.99
CA HIS A 42 20.35 -5.05 -24.72
C HIS A 42 21.34 -5.24 -23.56
N GLY A 43 21.18 -6.31 -22.78
CA GLY A 43 22.04 -6.65 -21.65
C GLY A 43 21.38 -6.45 -20.29
N TRP A 44 21.78 -7.28 -19.33
CA TRP A 44 21.18 -7.37 -18.00
C TRP A 44 21.21 -6.08 -17.18
N HIS A 45 22.24 -5.24 -17.36
CA HIS A 45 22.31 -3.94 -16.68
C HIS A 45 21.16 -3.01 -17.05
N TYR A 46 20.73 -3.00 -18.32
CA TYR A 46 19.60 -2.19 -18.76
C TYR A 46 18.27 -2.78 -18.28
N GLY A 47 18.14 -4.12 -18.25
CA GLY A 47 16.98 -4.79 -17.67
C GLY A 47 16.79 -4.46 -16.19
N PHE A 48 17.85 -4.57 -15.38
CA PHE A 48 17.80 -4.18 -13.96
C PHE A 48 17.63 -2.66 -13.76
N GLY A 49 18.24 -1.84 -14.62
CA GLY A 49 18.03 -0.39 -14.62
C GLY A 49 16.56 -0.04 -14.86
N LEU A 50 15.88 -0.74 -15.76
CA LEU A 50 14.46 -0.55 -16.04
C LEU A 50 13.58 -0.91 -14.82
N ALA A 51 13.94 -1.95 -14.07
CA ALA A 51 13.24 -2.28 -12.82
C ALA A 51 13.36 -1.13 -11.80
N GLY A 52 14.54 -0.51 -11.70
CA GLY A 52 14.75 0.68 -10.86
C GLY A 52 13.88 1.88 -11.29
N ILE A 53 13.78 2.13 -12.59
CA ILE A 53 12.89 3.18 -13.13
C ILE A 53 11.43 2.87 -12.79
N GLY A 54 10.99 1.61 -12.92
CA GLY A 54 9.65 1.17 -12.53
C GLY A 54 9.36 1.46 -11.06
N MET A 55 10.31 1.21 -10.16
CA MET A 55 10.19 1.54 -8.74
C MET A 55 10.07 3.05 -8.50
N LEU A 56 10.88 3.87 -9.19
CA LEU A 56 10.80 5.33 -9.07
C LEU A 56 9.44 5.87 -9.54
N LEU A 57 8.90 5.36 -10.64
CA LEU A 57 7.56 5.74 -11.12
C LEU A 57 6.48 5.32 -10.12
N GLY A 58 6.55 4.11 -9.59
CA GLY A 58 5.63 3.64 -8.53
C GLY A 58 5.68 4.53 -7.29
N GLN A 59 6.89 4.93 -6.88
CA GLN A 59 7.09 5.84 -5.76
C GLN A 59 6.49 7.22 -6.02
N LEU A 60 6.67 7.78 -7.23
CA LEU A 60 6.10 9.07 -7.61
C LEU A 60 4.57 9.03 -7.57
N VAL A 61 3.96 7.99 -8.14
CA VAL A 61 2.50 7.78 -8.09
C VAL A 61 2.02 7.69 -6.64
N TYR A 62 2.75 6.96 -5.79
CA TYR A 62 2.43 6.87 -4.36
C TYR A 62 2.49 8.24 -3.68
N MET A 63 3.54 9.03 -3.91
CA MET A 63 3.68 10.38 -3.32
C MET A 63 2.55 11.31 -3.74
N VAL A 64 2.19 11.34 -5.04
CA VAL A 64 1.06 12.16 -5.53
C VAL A 64 -0.28 11.63 -4.99
N GLY A 65 -0.38 10.32 -4.81
CA GLY A 65 -1.55 9.63 -4.29
C GLY A 65 -1.77 9.78 -2.79
N GLN A 66 -0.74 10.08 -1.99
CA GLN A 66 -0.84 10.17 -0.52
C GLN A 66 -1.95 11.10 -0.03
N LYS A 67 -2.25 12.18 -0.76
CA LYS A 67 -3.35 13.09 -0.42
C LYS A 67 -4.74 12.41 -0.37
N HIS A 68 -4.91 11.27 -1.02
CA HIS A 68 -6.14 10.49 -1.03
C HIS A 68 -6.15 9.37 0.04
N LEU A 69 -5.08 9.24 0.83
CA LEU A 69 -4.89 8.17 1.82
C LEU A 69 -4.99 8.67 3.26
N THR A 70 -5.69 9.79 3.52
CA THR A 70 -5.65 10.59 4.76
C THR A 70 -5.91 9.85 6.08
N HIS A 71 -6.48 8.64 6.05
CA HIS A 71 -6.89 7.89 7.25
C HIS A 71 -6.23 6.50 7.36
N VAL A 72 -5.28 6.17 6.48
CA VAL A 72 -4.82 4.79 6.29
C VAL A 72 -3.29 4.73 6.31
N GLY A 73 -2.73 4.00 7.27
CA GLY A 73 -1.28 3.90 7.46
C GLY A 73 -0.69 4.91 8.45
N ASN A 74 -1.52 5.75 9.08
CA ASN A 74 -1.11 6.53 10.25
C ASN A 74 -0.80 5.58 11.43
N LEU A 75 0.26 5.87 12.18
CA LEU A 75 0.51 5.20 13.46
C LEU A 75 -0.74 5.38 14.34
N LEU A 76 -1.20 4.30 14.99
CA LEU A 76 -2.36 4.26 15.89
C LEU A 76 -2.25 5.21 17.10
N THR A 77 -1.21 6.04 17.17
CA THR A 77 -0.89 6.94 18.28
C THR A 77 -1.77 8.19 18.31
N LYS A 78 -2.53 8.51 17.26
CA LYS A 78 -3.51 9.59 17.32
C LYS A 78 -4.92 9.04 17.37
N THR A 79 -5.25 8.44 18.51
CA THR A 79 -6.63 8.25 18.95
C THR A 79 -7.26 9.62 19.13
N GLU A 80 -7.87 10.15 18.07
CA GLU A 80 -8.72 11.35 18.12
C GLU A 80 -10.13 11.01 18.67
N ASN A 81 -10.42 9.74 18.93
CA ASN A 81 -11.71 9.30 19.49
C ASN A 81 -11.74 9.45 21.02
N PRO A 82 -12.58 10.35 21.58
CA PRO A 82 -12.67 10.58 23.03
C PRO A 82 -13.07 9.34 23.86
N GLU A 83 -13.82 8.42 23.24
CA GLU A 83 -14.33 7.19 23.89
C GLU A 83 -13.19 6.17 24.13
N GLU A 84 -12.28 6.02 23.18
CA GLU A 84 -11.14 5.11 23.30
C GLU A 84 -10.11 5.63 24.31
N LYS A 85 -9.93 6.97 24.36
CA LYS A 85 -9.09 7.62 25.37
C LYS A 85 -9.64 7.40 26.79
N LYS A 86 -10.96 7.46 26.98
CA LYS A 86 -11.61 7.13 28.27
C LYS A 86 -11.41 5.67 28.66
N SER A 87 -11.57 4.75 27.71
CA SER A 87 -11.36 3.32 27.93
C SER A 87 -9.92 3.00 28.38
N ILE A 88 -8.93 3.53 27.66
CA ILE A 88 -7.50 3.37 27.98
C ILE A 88 -7.19 3.98 29.36
N THR A 89 -7.70 5.18 29.64
CA THR A 89 -7.48 5.85 30.93
C THR A 89 -8.06 5.03 32.09
N ASN A 90 -9.29 4.55 31.96
CA ASN A 90 -9.95 3.71 32.96
C ASN A 90 -9.22 2.37 33.16
N HIS A 91 -8.68 1.79 32.08
CA HIS A 91 -7.91 0.55 32.16
C HIS A 91 -6.59 0.77 32.90
N LEU A 92 -5.84 1.84 32.58
CA LEU A 92 -4.61 2.21 33.26
C LEU A 92 -4.82 2.51 34.76
N GLN A 93 -5.99 3.05 35.10
CA GLN A 93 -6.35 3.34 36.49
C GLN A 93 -6.68 2.08 37.30
N LYS A 94 -7.06 0.98 36.66
CA LYS A 94 -7.28 -0.33 37.31
C LYS A 94 -5.98 -1.12 37.55
N LEU A 95 -4.88 -0.72 36.89
CA LEU A 95 -3.57 -1.37 36.99
C LEU A 95 -2.65 -0.69 38.01
N LYS A 96 -3.06 0.44 38.59
CA LYS A 96 -2.43 1.10 39.75
C LYS A 96 -3.18 0.73 41.01
#